data_AF-A0A1W5ZXU2-F1
#
_entry.id   AF-A0A1W5ZXU2-F1
#
_cell.length_a   1.000
_cell.length_b   1.000
_cell.length_c   1.000
_cell.angle_alpha   90.00
_cell.angle_beta   90.00
_cell.angle_gamma   90.00
#
_symmetry.space_group_name_H-M   'P 1'
#
loop_
_entity.id
_entity.type
_entity.pdbx_description
1 polymer ?
#
loop_
_entity_poly.entity_id
_entity_poly.type
_entity_poly.pdbx_seq_one_letter_code
_entity_poly.pdbx_strand_id
1 'polypeptide(L)'
;MRWTRLAIIGFVAVLAAVFFFYLDNRTFNRLTEDHQYPMLVEPKSHPVSLTESSTKIPESGIHMTKLYTMQNNKNLFLGIWYRDSNNVMNAEGDEWKRTDGEVQLLVKAVDENGTTFNGETKKAVRGTFSTFQYIHFNTFNLSEESKKLDLYFYPVTTDGEKEQPADHPWFEVSVPVSSFE
;
A
#
# COMPACT_ATOMS: atom_id res chain seq x y z
N MET A 1 1.04 35.65 38.14
CA MET A 1 2.18 35.33 37.25
C MET A 1 2.25 33.86 36.83
N ARG A 2 1.96 32.88 37.70
CA ARG A 2 2.04 31.44 37.36
C ARG A 2 0.97 30.98 36.35
N TRP A 3 -0.27 31.46 36.54
CA TRP A 3 -1.39 31.20 35.62
C TRP A 3 -1.22 31.86 34.25
N THR A 4 -0.67 33.07 34.21
CA THR A 4 -0.34 33.76 32.95
C THR A 4 0.77 33.03 32.18
N ARG A 5 1.78 32.50 32.86
CA ARG A 5 2.82 31.68 32.21
C ARG A 5 2.28 30.37 31.65
N LEU A 6 1.38 29.69 32.38
CA LEU A 6 0.71 28.47 31.90
C LEU A 6 -0.19 28.74 30.69
N ALA A 7 -0.92 29.85 30.68
CA ALA A 7 -1.75 30.25 29.54
C ALA A 7 -0.88 30.55 28.30
N ILE A 8 0.26 31.23 28.47
CA ILE A 8 1.19 31.50 27.38
C ILE A 8 1.80 30.20 26.83
N ILE A 9 2.24 29.28 27.70
CA ILE A 9 2.80 28.00 27.27
C ILE A 9 1.74 27.16 26.53
N GLY A 10 0.51 27.12 27.05
CA GLY A 10 -0.60 26.43 26.39
C GLY A 10 -0.92 27.03 25.02
N PHE A 11 -0.94 28.35 24.91
CA PHE A 11 -1.16 29.05 23.65
C PHE A 11 -0.04 28.77 22.63
N VAL A 12 1.22 28.77 23.07
CA VAL A 12 2.38 28.42 22.22
C VAL A 12 2.32 26.95 21.77
N ALA A 13 1.90 26.03 22.63
CA ALA A 13 1.74 24.63 22.28
C ALA A 13 0.62 24.41 21.24
N VAL A 14 -0.51 25.11 21.38
CA VAL A 14 -1.60 25.09 20.39
C VAL A 14 -1.15 25.72 19.07
N LEU A 15 -0.43 26.84 19.11
CA LEU A 15 0.14 27.47 17.91
C LEU A 15 1.13 26.55 17.20
N ALA A 16 2.00 25.86 17.95
CA ALA A 16 2.92 24.89 17.39
C ALA A 16 2.17 23.72 16.76
N ALA A 17 1.17 23.15 17.45
CA ALA A 17 0.33 22.11 16.88
C ALA A 17 -0.37 22.58 15.61
N VAL A 18 -1.04 23.73 15.62
CA VAL A 18 -1.70 24.30 14.44
C VAL A 18 -0.69 24.55 13.31
N PHE A 19 0.51 25.07 13.61
CA PHE A 19 1.53 25.32 12.61
C PHE A 19 2.08 24.03 11.99
N PHE A 20 2.36 23.00 12.80
CA PHE A 20 2.80 21.69 12.30
C PHE A 20 1.69 21.00 11.51
N PHE A 21 0.46 20.93 12.04
CA PHE A 21 -0.68 20.37 11.31
C PHE A 21 -1.01 21.16 10.04
N TYR A 22 -0.90 22.49 10.05
CA TYR A 22 -1.16 23.33 8.88
C TYR A 22 -0.05 23.20 7.82
N LEU A 23 1.22 23.17 8.22
CA LEU A 23 2.33 22.93 7.30
C LEU A 23 2.26 21.52 6.71
N ASP A 24 1.93 20.53 7.52
CA ASP A 24 1.81 19.15 7.08
C ASP A 24 0.63 18.98 6.11
N ASN A 25 -0.53 19.56 6.44
CA ASN A 25 -1.69 19.58 5.53
C ASN A 25 -1.43 20.43 4.28
N ARG A 26 -0.62 21.51 4.38
CA ARG A 26 -0.18 22.31 3.22
C ARG A 26 0.85 21.56 2.38
N THR A 27 1.67 20.70 2.97
CA THR A 27 2.63 19.85 2.24
C THR A 27 1.88 18.72 1.53
N PHE A 28 0.86 18.17 2.17
CA PHE A 28 -0.10 17.24 1.58
C PHE A 28 -0.93 17.90 0.46
N ASN A 29 -1.38 19.15 0.66
CA ASN A 29 -2.08 19.93 -0.38
C ASN A 29 -1.14 20.57 -1.42
N ARG A 30 0.17 20.60 -1.18
CA ARG A 30 1.18 20.97 -2.20
C ARG A 30 1.45 19.84 -3.17
N LEU A 31 1.15 18.60 -2.80
CA LEU A 31 1.02 17.51 -3.77
C LEU A 31 -0.21 17.70 -4.69
N THR A 32 -1.08 18.67 -4.41
CA THR A 32 -2.20 19.09 -5.26
C THR A 32 -2.02 20.48 -5.91
N GLU A 33 -0.86 21.15 -5.76
CA GLU A 33 -0.54 22.37 -6.52
C GLU A 33 -0.13 22.00 -7.96
N ASP A 34 -1.11 21.72 -8.84
CA ASP A 34 -1.01 21.70 -10.31
C ASP A 34 0.22 21.02 -10.95
N HIS A 35 0.88 20.12 -10.22
CA HIS A 35 1.77 19.16 -10.84
C HIS A 35 0.88 18.21 -11.62
N GLN A 36 0.87 18.40 -12.94
CA GLN A 36 0.53 17.32 -13.88
C GLN A 36 1.10 16.04 -13.29
N TYR A 37 0.25 15.01 -13.15
CA TYR A 37 0.68 13.66 -12.89
C TYR A 37 2.00 13.43 -13.64
N PRO A 38 3.04 12.82 -13.04
CA PRO A 38 4.30 12.53 -13.71
C PRO A 38 4.08 11.42 -14.75
N MET A 39 3.26 11.73 -15.74
CA MET A 39 2.96 10.97 -16.93
C MET A 39 3.31 11.93 -18.05
N LEU A 40 4.56 11.84 -18.52
CA LEU A 40 5.06 12.57 -19.69
C LEU A 40 4.22 12.28 -20.95
N VAL A 41 3.39 11.23 -20.90
CA VAL A 41 2.46 10.78 -21.94
C VAL A 41 1.25 10.17 -21.24
N GLU A 42 0.05 10.57 -21.62
CA GLU A 42 -1.18 9.88 -21.19
C GLU A 42 -1.09 8.40 -21.63
N PRO A 43 -1.27 7.43 -20.72
CA PRO A 43 -1.17 6.02 -21.07
C PRO A 43 -2.16 5.70 -22.18
N LYS A 44 -1.69 5.15 -23.30
CA LYS A 44 -2.55 4.75 -24.43
C LYS A 44 -3.61 3.72 -24.03
N SER A 45 -3.37 3.00 -22.94
CA SER A 45 -4.32 2.10 -22.30
C SER A 45 -4.44 2.47 -20.83
N HIS A 46 -5.61 2.93 -20.42
CA HIS A 46 -5.88 3.15 -19.00
C HIS A 46 -6.00 1.80 -18.28
N PRO A 47 -5.50 1.68 -17.05
CA PRO A 47 -5.75 0.50 -16.22
C PRO A 47 -7.26 0.30 -16.02
N VAL A 48 -7.73 -0.93 -16.20
CA VAL A 48 -9.10 -1.35 -15.92
C VAL A 48 -9.15 -1.92 -14.52
N SER A 49 -10.20 -1.57 -13.76
CA SER A 49 -10.36 -2.11 -12.42
C SER A 49 -10.97 -3.50 -12.47
N LEU A 50 -10.37 -4.45 -11.75
CA LEU A 50 -10.89 -5.80 -11.58
C LEU A 50 -11.84 -5.94 -10.41
N THR A 51 -11.88 -4.96 -9.51
CA THR A 51 -12.69 -5.00 -8.29
C THR A 51 -13.51 -3.73 -8.17
N GLU A 52 -14.77 -3.85 -7.77
CA GLU A 52 -15.67 -2.70 -7.66
C GLU A 52 -15.23 -1.66 -6.62
N SER A 53 -14.61 -2.11 -5.53
CA SER A 53 -14.25 -1.26 -4.38
C SER A 53 -12.93 -1.66 -3.72
N SER A 54 -12.36 -0.72 -2.96
CA SER A 54 -11.24 -0.99 -2.07
C SER A 54 -11.69 -1.88 -0.91
N THR A 55 -10.84 -2.81 -0.49
CA THR A 55 -11.18 -3.82 0.53
C THR A 55 -10.40 -3.58 1.81
N LYS A 56 -11.08 -3.58 2.96
CA LYS A 56 -10.40 -3.64 4.25
C LYS A 56 -10.08 -5.09 4.57
N ILE A 57 -8.81 -5.37 4.84
CA ILE A 57 -8.37 -6.72 5.21
C ILE A 57 -8.78 -6.95 6.68
N PRO A 58 -9.59 -7.98 6.97
CA PRO A 58 -10.06 -8.25 8.33
C PRO A 58 -8.88 -8.41 9.30
N GLU A 59 -9.06 -7.89 10.52
CA GLU A 59 -8.15 -8.10 11.66
C GLU A 59 -6.71 -7.59 11.52
N SER A 60 -6.27 -7.18 10.33
CA SER A 60 -4.92 -6.65 10.09
C SER A 60 -4.83 -5.13 10.24
N GLY A 61 -5.94 -4.40 10.12
CA GLY A 61 -5.92 -2.93 10.08
C GLY A 61 -5.32 -2.35 8.79
N ILE A 62 -5.21 -3.18 7.74
CA ILE A 62 -4.69 -2.82 6.43
C ILE A 62 -5.86 -2.60 5.47
N HIS A 63 -5.74 -1.60 4.61
CA HIS A 63 -6.69 -1.32 3.54
C HIS A 63 -6.02 -1.56 2.20
N MET A 64 -6.63 -2.39 1.37
CA MET A 64 -6.18 -2.65 0.02
C MET A 64 -7.00 -1.80 -0.96
N THR A 65 -6.32 -1.16 -1.91
CA THR A 65 -7.01 -0.46 -3.00
C THR A 65 -7.78 -1.44 -3.88
N LYS A 66 -8.54 -0.91 -4.84
CA LYS A 66 -8.97 -1.73 -5.97
C LYS A 66 -7.78 -2.40 -6.65
N LEU A 67 -8.05 -3.55 -7.26
CA LEU A 67 -7.16 -4.20 -8.19
C LEU A 67 -7.30 -3.55 -9.57
N TYR A 68 -6.17 -3.31 -10.22
CA TYR A 68 -6.11 -2.74 -11.56
C TYR A 68 -5.25 -3.61 -12.46
N THR A 69 -5.69 -3.79 -13.70
CA THR A 69 -4.93 -4.51 -14.72
C THR A 69 -4.83 -3.69 -15.99
N MET A 70 -3.81 -3.95 -16.81
CA MET A 70 -3.79 -3.39 -18.17
C MET A 70 -4.81 -4.13 -19.05
N GLN A 71 -5.28 -3.51 -20.13
CA GLN A 71 -6.24 -4.13 -21.07
C GLN A 71 -5.78 -5.48 -21.65
N ASN A 72 -4.47 -5.74 -21.68
CA ASN A 72 -3.91 -7.01 -22.14
C ASN A 72 -3.84 -8.09 -21.03
N ASN A 73 -4.34 -7.78 -19.84
CA ASN A 73 -4.31 -8.62 -18.65
C ASN A 73 -2.92 -9.07 -18.19
N LYS A 74 -1.83 -8.43 -18.66
CA LYS A 74 -0.46 -8.89 -18.40
C LYS A 74 0.14 -8.40 -17.08
N ASN A 75 -0.49 -7.41 -16.46
CA ASN A 75 0.01 -6.78 -15.26
C ASN A 75 -1.12 -6.58 -14.27
N LEU A 76 -0.86 -6.80 -12.98
CA LEU A 76 -1.77 -6.47 -11.90
C LEU A 76 -1.11 -5.42 -10.99
N PHE A 77 -1.88 -4.42 -10.60
CA PHE A 77 -1.46 -3.33 -9.74
C PHE A 77 -2.45 -3.18 -8.60
N LEU A 78 -1.91 -2.99 -7.41
CA LEU A 78 -2.68 -2.68 -6.21
C LEU A 78 -1.80 -1.90 -5.23
N GLY A 79 -2.44 -1.25 -4.27
CA GLY A 79 -1.76 -0.64 -3.14
C GLY A 79 -2.31 -1.15 -1.82
N ILE A 80 -1.48 -1.11 -0.79
CA ILE A 80 -1.90 -1.28 0.59
C ILE A 80 -1.64 -0.01 1.38
N TRP A 81 -2.59 0.35 2.24
CA TRP A 81 -2.50 1.47 3.15
C TRP A 81 -2.66 0.95 4.58
N TYR A 82 -1.80 1.39 5.48
CA TYR A 82 -1.84 1.03 6.90
C TYR A 82 -1.39 2.19 7.77
N ARG A 83 -1.83 2.20 9.03
CA ARG A 83 -1.37 3.19 10.01
C ARG A 83 0.05 2.89 10.46
N ASP A 84 0.82 3.90 10.82
CA ASP A 84 2.20 3.70 11.31
C ASP A 84 2.26 3.01 12.68
N SER A 85 1.11 2.86 13.35
CA SER A 85 0.95 2.03 14.56
C SER A 85 0.41 0.63 14.28
N ASN A 86 0.36 0.21 13.01
CA ASN A 86 -0.11 -1.12 12.65
C ASN A 86 0.92 -2.18 13.07
N ASN A 87 0.55 -3.04 14.02
CA ASN A 87 1.47 -4.04 14.58
C ASN A 87 1.97 -5.06 13.55
N VAL A 88 1.16 -5.40 12.55
CA VAL A 88 1.53 -6.38 11.51
C VAL A 88 2.58 -5.77 10.59
N MET A 89 2.35 -4.55 10.13
CA MET A 89 3.22 -3.89 9.15
C MET A 89 4.49 -3.29 9.74
N ASN A 90 4.45 -2.90 11.03
CA ASN A 90 5.58 -2.30 11.72
C ASN A 90 6.29 -3.28 12.66
N ALA A 91 6.04 -4.58 12.54
CA ALA A 91 6.79 -5.55 13.33
C ALA A 91 8.29 -5.44 12.97
N GLU A 92 9.13 -5.37 13.99
CA GLU A 92 10.58 -5.27 13.84
C GLU A 92 11.16 -6.68 13.86
N GLY A 93 11.21 -7.32 12.70
CA GLY A 93 12.11 -8.45 12.46
C GLY A 93 13.49 -7.94 12.06
N ASP A 94 14.54 -8.37 12.77
CA ASP A 94 15.93 -8.04 12.43
C ASP A 94 16.33 -8.56 11.04
N GLU A 95 15.65 -9.61 10.56
CA GLU A 95 15.91 -10.27 9.28
C GLU A 95 15.06 -9.73 8.11
N TRP A 96 14.16 -8.77 8.36
CA TRP A 96 13.21 -8.33 7.34
C TRP A 96 13.82 -7.28 6.42
N LYS A 97 13.72 -7.53 5.11
CA LYS A 97 14.15 -6.60 4.09
C LYS A 97 13.25 -5.38 4.07
N ARG A 98 13.86 -4.20 3.95
CA ARG A 98 13.15 -2.93 3.90
C ARG A 98 13.48 -2.12 2.65
N THR A 99 12.47 -1.46 2.07
CA THR A 99 12.61 -0.49 0.99
C THR A 99 12.01 0.83 1.45
N ASP A 100 12.78 1.91 1.37
CA ASP A 100 12.43 3.22 1.96
C ASP A 100 12.08 3.13 3.46
N GLY A 101 12.67 2.15 4.15
CA GLY A 101 12.46 1.86 5.57
C GLY A 101 11.17 1.09 5.90
N GLU A 102 10.36 0.72 4.91
CA GLU A 102 9.17 -0.12 5.07
C GLU A 102 9.46 -1.56 4.67
N VAL A 103 8.78 -2.52 5.31
CA VAL A 103 9.01 -3.95 5.02
C VAL A 103 8.59 -4.26 3.59
N GLN A 104 9.50 -4.88 2.84
CA GLN A 104 9.23 -5.35 1.49
C GLN A 104 8.37 -6.61 1.56
N LEU A 105 7.33 -6.67 0.73
CA LEU A 105 6.45 -7.83 0.63
C LEU A 105 6.58 -8.51 -0.72
N LEU A 106 6.65 -9.84 -0.69
CA LEU A 106 6.29 -10.68 -1.81
C LEU A 106 4.80 -11.01 -1.70
N VAL A 107 4.05 -10.76 -2.76
CA VAL A 107 2.61 -10.98 -2.80
C VAL A 107 2.32 -12.09 -3.79
N LYS A 108 1.66 -13.14 -3.33
CA LYS A 108 1.20 -14.23 -4.19
C LYS A 108 -0.30 -14.05 -4.42
N ALA A 109 -0.70 -14.06 -5.69
CA ALA A 109 -2.09 -14.11 -6.10
C ALA A 109 -2.41 -15.51 -6.64
N VAL A 110 -3.55 -16.08 -6.26
CA VAL A 110 -4.00 -17.41 -6.70
C VAL A 110 -5.43 -17.28 -7.23
N ASP A 111 -5.66 -17.72 -8.46
CA ASP A 111 -7.01 -17.79 -9.03
C ASP A 111 -7.74 -19.08 -8.60
N GLU A 112 -9.02 -19.18 -8.96
CA GLU A 112 -9.84 -20.35 -8.63
C GLU A 112 -9.37 -21.65 -9.32
N ASN A 113 -8.57 -21.54 -10.38
CA ASN A 113 -7.98 -22.67 -11.09
C ASN A 113 -6.64 -23.11 -10.48
N GLY A 114 -6.15 -22.42 -9.46
CA GLY A 114 -4.85 -22.67 -8.82
C GLY A 114 -3.67 -22.04 -9.56
N THR A 115 -3.90 -21.19 -10.57
CA THR A 115 -2.85 -20.41 -11.24
C THR A 115 -2.28 -19.40 -10.26
N THR A 116 -0.96 -19.37 -10.13
CA THR A 116 -0.27 -18.49 -9.19
C THR A 116 0.47 -17.38 -9.91
N PHE A 117 0.35 -16.15 -9.40
CA PHE A 117 1.07 -14.98 -9.88
C PHE A 117 1.85 -14.35 -8.72
N ASN A 118 3.05 -13.86 -9.00
CA ASN A 118 3.89 -13.23 -7.97
C ASN A 118 4.01 -11.73 -8.27
N GLY A 119 3.82 -10.94 -7.23
CA GLY A 119 3.96 -9.51 -7.22
C GLY A 119 4.90 -9.10 -6.10
N GLU A 120 5.42 -7.89 -6.20
CA GLU A 120 6.36 -7.35 -5.24
C GLU A 120 6.06 -5.89 -4.95
N THR A 121 6.34 -5.46 -3.73
CA THR A 121 6.31 -4.05 -3.36
C THR A 121 7.41 -3.29 -4.09
N LYS A 122 7.04 -2.25 -4.84
CA LYS A 122 7.98 -1.44 -5.64
C LYS A 122 8.37 -0.13 -4.98
N LYS A 123 7.46 0.45 -4.19
CA LYS A 123 7.65 1.77 -3.61
C LYS A 123 6.78 1.91 -2.36
N ALA A 124 7.30 2.62 -1.37
CA ALA A 124 6.53 3.09 -0.23
C ALA A 124 6.45 4.62 -0.22
N VAL A 125 5.35 5.15 0.31
CA VAL A 125 5.13 6.58 0.53
C VAL A 125 4.63 6.74 1.96
N ARG A 126 5.44 7.39 2.79
CA ARG A 126 5.11 7.70 4.18
C ARG A 126 4.34 9.00 4.26
N GLY A 127 3.22 8.96 4.96
CA GLY A 127 2.53 10.14 5.49
C GLY A 127 2.79 10.29 6.98
N THR A 128 2.09 11.22 7.60
CA THR A 128 2.28 11.58 9.03
C THR A 128 1.71 10.55 10.01
N PHE A 129 0.70 9.80 9.57
CA PHE A 129 -0.03 8.83 10.41
C PHE A 129 -0.23 7.48 9.72
N SER A 130 0.30 7.33 8.51
CA SER A 130 0.05 6.18 7.68
C SER A 130 1.06 6.05 6.57
N THR A 131 1.23 4.83 6.11
CA THR A 131 2.09 4.47 5.00
C THR A 131 1.28 3.80 3.89
N PHE A 132 1.63 4.13 2.64
CA PHE A 132 1.09 3.51 1.44
C PHE A 132 2.20 2.75 0.71
N GLN A 133 1.99 1.48 0.38
CA GLN A 133 2.89 0.69 -0.44
C GLN A 133 2.23 0.27 -1.75
N TYR A 134 2.99 0.39 -2.85
CA TYR A 134 2.55 -0.02 -4.17
C TYR A 134 3.09 -1.40 -4.53
N ILE A 135 2.21 -2.27 -5.03
CA ILE A 135 2.49 -3.66 -5.39
C ILE A 135 2.20 -3.87 -6.87
N HIS A 136 3.11 -4.54 -7.56
CA HIS A 136 3.02 -4.81 -8.99
C HIS A 136 3.38 -6.26 -9.30
N PHE A 137 2.53 -6.91 -10.10
CA PHE A 137 2.74 -8.22 -10.70
C PHE A 137 3.12 -8.03 -12.17
N ASN A 138 4.35 -8.39 -12.52
CA ASN A 138 4.87 -8.25 -13.89
C ASN A 138 4.33 -9.32 -14.86
N THR A 139 3.85 -10.43 -14.31
CA THR A 139 3.33 -11.59 -15.04
C THR A 139 1.98 -11.95 -14.44
N PHE A 140 0.95 -11.22 -14.84
CA PHE A 140 -0.43 -11.53 -14.52
C PHE A 140 -1.12 -12.07 -15.79
N ASN A 141 -2.07 -12.99 -15.62
CA ASN A 141 -2.95 -13.42 -16.70
C ASN A 141 -4.14 -14.18 -16.10
N LEU A 142 -5.14 -13.42 -15.64
CA LEU A 142 -6.36 -13.99 -15.06
C LEU A 142 -7.22 -14.66 -16.14
N SER A 143 -7.70 -15.88 -15.89
CA SER A 143 -8.70 -16.51 -16.76
C SER A 143 -10.00 -15.70 -16.76
N GLU A 144 -10.65 -15.53 -17.92
CA GLU A 144 -11.95 -14.84 -18.05
C GLU A 144 -13.05 -15.47 -17.20
N GLU A 145 -12.92 -16.77 -16.88
CA GLU A 145 -13.87 -17.50 -16.04
C GLU A 145 -13.64 -17.29 -14.54
N SER A 146 -12.49 -16.75 -14.14
CA SER A 146 -12.16 -16.53 -12.73
C SER A 146 -12.96 -15.38 -12.14
N LYS A 147 -13.63 -15.66 -11.02
CA LYS A 147 -14.48 -14.70 -10.30
C LYS A 147 -13.88 -14.26 -8.98
N LYS A 148 -12.75 -14.85 -8.59
CA LYS A 148 -12.08 -14.58 -7.32
C LYS A 148 -10.56 -14.63 -7.48
N LEU A 149 -9.88 -13.81 -6.68
CA LEU A 149 -8.43 -13.86 -6.51
C LEU A 149 -8.10 -13.91 -5.01
N ASP A 150 -7.33 -14.91 -4.62
CA ASP A 150 -6.82 -15.04 -3.25
C ASP A 150 -5.40 -14.45 -3.19
N LEU A 151 -5.20 -13.45 -2.34
CA LEU A 151 -3.94 -12.71 -2.20
C LEU A 151 -3.30 -13.02 -0.86
N TYR A 152 -2.01 -13.34 -0.88
CA TYR A 152 -1.21 -13.69 0.28
C TYR A 152 0.03 -12.81 0.35
N PHE A 153 0.30 -12.21 1.51
CA PHE A 153 1.34 -11.20 1.68
C PHE A 153 2.43 -11.71 2.62
N TYR A 154 3.62 -11.93 2.06
CA TYR A 154 4.77 -12.48 2.75
C TYR A 154 5.82 -11.38 2.92
N PRO A 155 6.32 -11.12 4.13
CA PRO A 155 7.52 -10.33 4.26
C PRO A 155 8.69 -11.02 3.59
N VAL A 156 9.58 -10.21 3.02
CA VAL A 156 10.84 -10.70 2.48
C VAL A 156 11.88 -10.70 3.61
N THR A 157 12.52 -11.84 3.81
CA THR A 157 13.68 -11.98 4.68
C THR A 157 14.95 -12.02 3.84
N THR A 158 16.07 -11.65 4.48
CA THR A 158 17.41 -11.80 3.91
C THR A 158 18.14 -12.92 4.63
N ASP A 159 18.38 -14.05 3.94
CA ASP A 159 19.33 -15.08 4.38
C ASP A 159 20.62 -14.94 3.57
N GLY A 160 21.58 -14.19 4.13
CA GLY A 160 22.79 -13.77 3.41
C GLY A 160 22.46 -12.84 2.24
N GLU A 161 22.80 -13.25 1.01
CA GLU A 161 22.50 -12.50 -0.23
C GLU A 161 21.18 -12.94 -0.90
N LYS A 162 20.49 -13.95 -0.37
CA LYS A 162 19.26 -14.49 -0.99
C LYS A 162 18.03 -13.91 -0.32
N GLU A 163 17.19 -13.29 -1.14
CA GLU A 163 15.88 -12.81 -0.75
C GLU A 163 14.87 -13.95 -0.83
N GLN A 164 14.16 -14.21 0.26
CA GLN A 164 13.12 -15.23 0.31
C GLN A 164 11.89 -14.70 1.05
N PRO A 165 10.67 -15.10 0.63
CA PRO A 165 9.49 -14.84 1.45
C PRO A 165 9.61 -15.63 2.76
N ALA A 166 9.07 -15.09 3.86
CA ALA A 166 8.87 -15.87 5.06
C ALA A 166 7.98 -17.09 4.82
N ASP A 167 8.07 -18.09 5.69
CA ASP A 167 7.33 -19.36 5.58
C ASP A 167 5.81 -19.19 5.60
N HIS A 168 5.32 -18.12 6.22
CA HIS A 168 3.90 -17.83 6.39
C HIS A 168 3.55 -16.40 5.96
N PRO A 169 2.38 -16.19 5.33
CA PRO A 169 1.90 -14.86 5.06
C PRO A 169 1.52 -14.18 6.38
N TRP A 170 1.75 -12.88 6.48
CA TRP A 170 1.23 -12.11 7.62
C TRP A 170 -0.27 -11.92 7.55
N PHE A 171 -0.78 -11.79 6.33
CA PHE A 171 -2.20 -11.59 6.09
C PHE A 171 -2.56 -12.09 4.69
N GLU A 172 -3.83 -12.40 4.56
CA GLU A 172 -4.43 -12.89 3.33
C GLU A 172 -5.78 -12.23 3.11
N VAL A 173 -6.20 -12.14 1.86
CA VAL A 173 -7.52 -11.61 1.50
C VAL A 173 -8.00 -12.25 0.22
N SER A 174 -9.25 -12.72 0.26
CA SER A 174 -9.99 -13.14 -0.92
C SER A 174 -10.79 -11.97 -1.46
N VAL A 175 -10.61 -11.64 -2.74
CA VAL A 175 -11.37 -10.58 -3.40
C VAL A 175 -12.14 -11.11 -4.60
N PRO A 176 -13.43 -10.77 -4.73
CA PRO A 176 -14.19 -11.05 -5.95
C PRO A 176 -13.66 -10.16 -7.07
N VAL A 177 -13.49 -10.73 -8.26
CA VAL A 177 -13.06 -10.02 -9.47
C VAL A 177 -14.15 -10.04 -10.53
N SER A 178 -14.30 -8.91 -11.20
CA SER A 178 -15.22 -8.73 -12.32
C SER A 178 -14.63 -9.36 -13.59
N SER A 179 -15.47 -9.99 -14.39
CA SER A 179 -15.11 -10.38 -15.76
C SER A 179 -14.84 -9.12 -16.61
N PHE A 180 -13.90 -9.23 -17.55
CA PHE A 180 -13.67 -8.19 -18.55
C PHE A 180 -14.92 -8.11 -19.46
N GLU A 181 -15.62 -6.98 -19.46
CA GLU A 181 -16.58 -6.65 -20.53
C GLU A 181 -15.86 -6.02 -21.73
#